data_AF-A0A3D2SKY8-F1
#
_entry.id   AF-A0A3D2SKY8-F1
#
_cell.length_a   1.000
_cell.length_b   1.000
_cell.length_c   1.000
_cell.angle_alpha   90.00
_cell.angle_beta   90.00
_cell.angle_gamma   90.00
#
_symmetry.space_group_name_H-M   'P 1'
#
loop_
_entity.id
_entity.type
_entity.pdbx_description
1 polymer ?
#
loop_
_entity_poly.entity_id
_entity_poly.type
_entity_poly.pdbx_seq_one_letter_code
_entity_poly.pdbx_strand_id
1 'polypeptide(L)' 'MNPIQQAIDAVGGRTNAASLLGISYVAVRKMAEKGVLPRTDYTGETNYAQILAEHSNGKVTQEWLLDKANPKHLAA' A
#
# COMPACT_ATOMS: atom_id res chain seq x y z
N MET A 1 -10.20 9.22 1.73
CA MET A 1 -9.91 8.15 0.74
C MET A 1 -8.69 7.39 1.21
N ASN A 2 -8.76 6.06 1.32
CA ASN A 2 -7.62 5.25 1.76
C ASN A 2 -6.73 4.92 0.55
N PRO A 3 -5.51 5.45 0.47
CA PRO A 3 -4.63 5.25 -0.68
C PRO A 3 -4.17 3.80 -0.80
N ILE A 4 -4.02 3.10 0.33
CA ILE A 4 -3.73 1.68 0.36
C ILE A 4 -4.86 0.87 -0.27
N GLN A 5 -6.13 1.20 0.02
CA GLN A 5 -7.24 0.53 -0.67
C GLN A 5 -7.24 0.79 -2.16
N GLN A 6 -6.90 2.02 -2.58
CA GLN A 6 -6.84 2.37 -4.00
C GLN A 6 -5.70 1.63 -4.71
N ALA A 7 -4.53 1.53 -4.09
CA ALA A 7 -3.43 0.72 -4.60
C ALA A 7 -3.78 -0.77 -4.66
N ILE A 8 -4.45 -1.28 -3.62
CA ILE A 8 -4.91 -2.67 -3.58
C ILE A 8 -5.93 -2.95 -4.70
N ASP A 9 -6.88 -2.04 -4.92
CA ASP A 9 -7.86 -2.16 -6.01
C ASP A 9 -7.16 -2.09 -7.38
N ALA A 10 -6.17 -1.21 -7.51
CA ALA A 10 -5.37 -1.05 -8.71
C ALA A 10 -4.58 -2.32 -9.09
N VAL A 11 -4.02 -3.05 -8.12
CA VAL A 11 -3.34 -4.33 -8.37
C VAL A 11 -4.30 -5.51 -8.58
N GLY A 12 -5.63 -5.31 -8.54
CA GLY A 12 -6.61 -6.39 -8.73
C GLY A 12 -7.10 -7.03 -7.44
N GLY A 13 -6.97 -6.34 -6.31
CA GLY A 13 -7.60 -6.68 -5.04
C GLY A 13 -6.63 -7.14 -3.94
N ARG A 14 -7.21 -7.32 -2.74
CA ARG A 14 -6.47 -7.60 -1.49
C ARG A 14 -5.67 -8.89 -1.54
N THR A 15 -6.20 -9.90 -2.22
CA THR A 15 -5.54 -11.21 -2.38
C THR A 15 -4.29 -11.08 -3.24
N ASN A 16 -4.38 -10.36 -4.36
CA ASN A 16 -3.23 -10.16 -5.23
C ASN A 16 -2.17 -9.31 -4.54
N ALA A 17 -2.59 -8.22 -3.87
CA ALA A 17 -1.70 -7.43 -3.03
C ALA A 17 -1.00 -8.31 -1.97
N ALA A 18 -1.72 -9.16 -1.24
CA ALA A 18 -1.15 -10.04 -0.21
C ALA A 18 -0.08 -10.98 -0.78
N SER A 19 -0.36 -11.62 -1.92
CA SER A 19 0.57 -12.50 -2.61
C SER A 19 1.81 -11.75 -3.11
N LEU A 20 1.63 -10.57 -3.69
CA LEU A 20 2.73 -9.72 -4.19
C LEU A 20 3.63 -9.22 -3.06
N LEU A 21 3.01 -8.81 -1.96
CA LEU A 21 3.70 -8.30 -0.78
C LEU A 21 4.31 -9.42 0.09
N GLY A 22 3.96 -10.69 -0.17
CA GLY A 22 4.42 -11.84 0.60
C GLY A 22 3.92 -11.84 2.06
N ILE A 23 2.79 -11.21 2.33
CA ILE A 23 2.24 -11.06 3.69
C ILE A 23 0.84 -11.65 3.79
N SER A 24 0.41 -11.93 5.02
CA SER A 24 -0.93 -12.43 5.28
C SER A 24 -2.02 -11.43 4.86
N TYR A 25 -3.15 -11.96 4.35
CA TYR A 25 -4.34 -11.17 4.02
C TYR A 25 -4.78 -10.24 5.17
N VAL A 26 -4.64 -10.68 6.42
CA VAL A 26 -4.95 -9.89 7.61
C VAL A 26 -4.03 -8.67 7.75
N ALA A 27 -2.76 -8.79 7.37
CA ALA A 27 -1.82 -7.68 7.37
C ALA A 27 -2.20 -6.65 6.29
N VAL A 28 -2.53 -7.11 5.07
CA VAL A 28 -3.08 -6.24 4.01
C VAL A 28 -4.36 -5.55 4.46
N ARG A 29 -5.29 -6.30 5.07
CA ARG A 29 -6.53 -5.74 5.61
C ARG A 29 -6.26 -4.68 6.67
N LYS A 30 -5.38 -4.93 7.63
CA LYS A 30 -5.00 -3.96 8.66
C LYS A 30 -4.36 -2.71 8.05
N MET A 31 -3.50 -2.85 7.04
CA MET A 31 -2.90 -1.72 6.35
C MET A 31 -3.95 -0.92 5.57
N ALA A 32 -4.89 -1.60 4.93
CA ALA A 32 -6.00 -0.96 4.22
C ALA A 32 -6.97 -0.23 5.16
N GLU A 33 -7.28 -0.82 6.32
CA GLU A 33 -8.11 -0.22 7.37
C GLU A 33 -7.43 1.00 8.00
N LYS A 34 -6.12 0.92 8.23
CA LYS A 34 -5.34 2.07 8.72
C LYS A 34 -5.05 3.12 7.64
N GLY A 35 -5.16 2.75 6.36
CA GLY A 35 -4.83 3.61 5.23
C GLY A 35 -3.35 4.00 5.15
N VAL A 36 -2.46 3.38 5.94
CA VAL A 36 -1.05 3.73 6.04
C VAL A 36 -0.13 2.54 5.84
N LEU A 37 1.03 2.79 5.24
CA LEU A 37 2.11 1.82 5.12
C LEU A 37 2.73 1.52 6.49
N PRO A 38 3.23 0.30 6.71
CA PRO A 38 3.96 -0.04 7.92
C PRO A 38 5.27 0.75 7.96
N ARG A 39 5.75 1.06 9.17
CA ARG A 39 6.96 1.86 9.38
C ARG A 39 8.21 1.26 8.72
N THR A 40 8.18 -0.04 8.46
CA THR A 40 9.21 -0.81 7.77
C THR A 40 9.38 -0.40 6.30
N ASP A 41 8.34 0.18 5.68
CA ASP A 41 8.43 0.74 4.32
C ASP A 41 9.21 2.06 4.33
N TYR A 42 9.03 2.86 5.40
CA TYR A 42 9.74 4.11 5.59
C TYR A 42 11.20 3.93 6.01
N THR A 43 11.54 2.80 6.63
CA THR A 43 12.92 2.46 6.98
C THR A 43 13.66 1.72 5.86
N GLY A 44 12.99 1.45 4.73
CA GLY A 44 13.58 0.74 3.59
C GLY A 44 13.76 -0.76 3.81
N GLU A 45 13.20 -1.32 4.89
CA GLU A 45 13.18 -2.76 5.13
C GLU A 45 12.18 -3.47 4.22
N THR A 46 11.17 -2.75 3.72
CA THR A 46 10.17 -3.27 2.78
C THR A 46 9.86 -2.26 1.67
N ASN A 47 9.56 -2.76 0.47
CA ASN A 47 9.26 -1.95 -0.72
C ASN A 47 7.82 -2.20 -1.19
N TYR A 48 6.87 -2.19 -0.24
CA TYR A 48 5.46 -2.47 -0.52
C TYR A 48 4.86 -1.44 -1.47
N ALA A 49 5.21 -0.17 -1.31
CA ALA A 49 4.74 0.89 -2.19
C ALA A 49 5.22 0.70 -3.64
N GLN A 50 6.48 0.28 -3.81
CA GLN A 50 7.07 0.00 -5.11
C GLN A 50 6.38 -1.19 -5.79
N ILE A 51 6.28 -2.33 -5.08
CA ILE A 51 5.64 -3.55 -5.60
C ILE A 51 4.19 -3.24 -6.01
N LEU A 52 3.42 -2.56 -5.15
CA LEU A 52 2.06 -2.18 -5.48
C LEU A 52 2.00 -1.27 -6.71
N ALA A 53 2.90 -0.31 -6.85
CA ALA A 53 2.94 0.60 -8.00
C ALA A 53 3.29 -0.13 -9.30
N GLU A 54 4.32 -0.99 -9.29
CA GLU A 54 4.71 -1.81 -10.44
C GLU A 54 3.58 -2.72 -10.90
N HIS A 55 2.87 -3.34 -9.95
CA HIS A 55 1.75 -4.23 -10.24
C HIS A 55 0.41 -3.52 -10.47
N SER A 56 0.33 -2.22 -10.22
CA SER A 56 -0.88 -1.40 -10.45
C SER A 56 -1.04 -0.94 -11.89
N ASN A 57 -0.13 -1.35 -12.79
CA ASN A 57 -0.20 -1.06 -14.22
C ASN A 57 -0.34 0.45 -14.52
N GLY A 58 0.33 1.30 -13.71
CA GLY A 58 0.29 2.75 -13.85
C GLY A 58 -0.90 3.46 -13.18
N LYS A 59 -1.79 2.74 -12.50
CA LYS A 59 -2.91 3.36 -11.74
C LYS A 59 -2.46 4.09 -10.47
N VAL A 60 -1.37 3.64 -9.85
CA VAL A 60 -0.75 4.30 -8.68
C VAL A 60 0.77 4.26 -8.84
N THR A 61 1.45 5.28 -8.32
CA THR A 61 2.91 5.35 -8.26
C THR A 61 3.41 5.20 -6.83
N GLN A 62 4.65 4.72 -6.68
CA GLN A 62 5.31 4.58 -5.38
C GLN A 62 5.25 5.89 -4.59
N GLU A 63 5.67 7.00 -5.20
CA GLU A 63 5.69 8.32 -4.57
C GLU A 63 4.29 8.77 -4.14
N TRP A 64 3.28 8.58 -4.99
CA TRP A 64 1.90 8.91 -4.65
C TRP A 64 1.40 8.06 -3.48
N LEU A 65 1.75 6.78 -3.47
CA LEU A 65 1.35 5.86 -2.42
C LEU A 65 2.07 6.17 -1.10
N LEU A 66 3.35 6.54 -1.12
CA LEU A 66 4.12 6.99 0.05
C LEU A 66 3.65 8.36 0.58
N ASP A 67 3.28 9.28 -0.31
CA ASP A 67 2.73 10.59 0.07
C ASP A 67 1.36 10.45 0.74
N LYS A 68 0.48 9.64 0.14
CA LYS A 68 -0.88 9.47 0.62
C LYS A 68 -0.97 8.51 1.80
N ALA A 69 -0.23 7.41 1.77
CA ALA A 69 -0.21 6.42 2.86
C ALA A 69 0.70 6.86 4.02
N ASN A 70 1.16 8.10 4.00
CA ASN A 70 1.83 8.75 5.11
C ASN A 70 0.83 9.10 6.21
N PRO A 71 1.07 8.70 7.48
CA PRO A 71 0.19 9.03 8.59
C PRO A 71 0.02 10.55 8.81
N LYS A 72 0.94 11.38 8.29
CA LYS A 72 0.81 12.84 8.27
C LYS A 72 -0.33 13.36 7.39
N HIS A 73 -0.69 12.64 6.34
CA HIS A 73 -1.77 13.04 5.41
C HIS A 73 -3.15 12.55 5.87
N LEU A 74 -3.20 11.57 6.78
CA LEU A 74 -4.45 11.03 7.34
C LEU A 74 -5.02 11.92 8.48
N ALA A 75 -4.28 12.92 8.93
CA ALA A 75 -4.59 13.73 10.11
C ALA A 75 -5.06 15.17 9.81
N ALA A 76 -5.50 15.46 8.56
CA ALA A 76 -6.02 16.78 8.18
C ALA A 76 -7.54 16.73 7.95
#